data_AF-A0A6I4W898-F1
#
_entry.id   AF-A0A6I4W898-F1
#
_cell.length_a   1.000
_cell.length_b   1.000
_cell.length_c   1.000
_cell.angle_alpha   90.00
_cell.angle_beta   90.00
_cell.angle_gamma   90.00
#
_symmetry.space_group_name_H-M   'P 1'
#
loop_
_entity.id
_entity.type
_entity.pdbx_description
1 polymer ?
#
loop_
_entity_poly.entity_id
_entity_poly.type
_entity_poly.pdbx_seq_one_letter_code
_entity_poly.pdbx_strand_id
1 'polypeptide(L)'
;MSDPAPANLDLIRRYVIASPNPGPGSRYLRLLNGNFARKPGRAEFVRDLRRDAREISDDELTLLFEPNWRPRLTAAWLIGIGRRSAFRARLGELLLGSEVCFAGQGYCIALALFGTDKDADLLVEYLDRYLRRPECRYDQYWAMGSLLYLDDKTGRDRAAAFLVPGGLWDQWTNEYAPDIAKLRREVERLCGLVGAPPAEGGSVEITKLGS
;
A
#
# COMPACT_ATOMS: atom_id res chain seq x y z
N MET A 1 -6.28 28.34 1.80
CA MET A 1 -5.79 27.12 1.12
C MET A 1 -5.24 27.61 -0.21
N SER A 2 -3.93 27.78 -0.34
CA SER A 2 -3.32 28.29 -1.57
C SER A 2 -3.45 27.26 -2.68
N ASP A 3 -3.72 27.71 -3.91
CA ASP A 3 -3.75 26.82 -5.06
C ASP A 3 -2.39 26.14 -5.23
N PRO A 4 -2.36 24.83 -5.55
CA PRO A 4 -1.11 24.12 -5.76
C PRO A 4 -0.37 24.73 -6.96
N ALA A 5 0.95 24.89 -6.84
CA ALA A 5 1.80 25.34 -7.94
C ALA A 5 1.56 24.49 -9.20
N PRO A 6 1.67 25.05 -10.42
CA PRO A 6 1.34 24.36 -11.67
C PRO A 6 2.09 23.03 -11.87
N ALA A 7 3.34 22.92 -11.41
CA ALA A 7 4.10 21.67 -11.42
C ALA A 7 3.42 20.54 -10.60
N ASN A 8 2.75 20.88 -9.50
CA ASN A 8 2.03 19.90 -8.67
C ASN A 8 0.78 19.38 -9.38
N LEU A 9 0.14 20.19 -10.23
CA LEU A 9 -1.02 19.76 -11.02
C LEU A 9 -0.64 18.72 -12.07
N ASP A 10 0.50 18.89 -12.73
CA ASP A 10 0.98 17.94 -13.73
C ASP A 10 1.41 16.62 -13.09
N LEU A 11 2.03 16.65 -11.91
CA LEU A 11 2.31 15.44 -11.11
C LEU A 11 1.03 14.72 -10.70
N ILE A 12 0.02 15.44 -10.21
CA ILE A 12 -1.28 14.87 -9.85
C ILE A 12 -1.94 14.23 -11.08
N ARG A 13 -1.92 14.91 -12.24
CA ARG A 13 -2.46 14.34 -13.49
C ARG A 13 -1.72 13.08 -13.90
N ARG A 14 -0.39 13.13 -13.93
CA ARG A 14 0.47 12.03 -14.41
C ARG A 14 0.42 10.81 -13.52
N TYR A 15 0.47 10.99 -12.20
CA TYR A 15 0.65 9.87 -11.27
C TYR A 15 -0.60 9.53 -10.48
N VAL A 16 -1.45 10.49 -10.13
CA VAL A 16 -2.59 10.28 -9.20
C VAL A 16 -3.90 10.06 -9.95
N ILE A 17 -4.11 10.82 -11.03
CA ILE A 17 -5.27 10.68 -11.90
C ILE A 17 -5.01 9.60 -12.94
N ALA A 18 -3.89 9.70 -13.67
CA ALA A 18 -3.27 8.67 -14.49
C ALA A 18 -4.25 7.62 -15.03
N SER A 19 -5.06 7.97 -16.03
CA SER A 19 -5.92 7.00 -16.71
C SER A 19 -5.43 6.77 -18.13
N PRO A 20 -5.05 5.54 -18.51
CA PRO A 20 -4.77 5.21 -19.90
C PRO A 20 -6.05 5.02 -20.74
N ASN A 21 -7.26 5.16 -20.17
CA ASN A 21 -8.52 4.98 -20.91
C ASN A 21 -9.65 5.88 -20.35
N PRO A 22 -10.57 6.40 -21.18
CA PRO A 22 -11.72 7.21 -20.74
C PRO A 22 -12.86 6.36 -20.12
N GLY A 23 -12.55 5.56 -19.09
CA GLY A 23 -13.47 4.75 -18.27
C GLY A 23 -13.20 4.89 -16.76
N PRO A 24 -14.08 4.42 -15.85
CA PRO A 24 -14.38 5.16 -14.62
C PRO A 24 -13.38 4.85 -13.50
N GLY A 25 -12.36 5.69 -13.38
CA GLY A 25 -11.69 5.92 -12.11
C GLY A 25 -10.23 6.27 -12.25
N SER A 26 -9.88 7.44 -11.72
CA SER A 26 -8.50 7.86 -11.45
C SER A 26 -7.70 6.77 -10.74
N ARG A 27 -6.37 6.70 -10.96
CA ARG A 27 -5.49 5.71 -10.33
C ARG A 27 -5.71 5.57 -8.82
N TYR A 28 -5.84 6.69 -8.10
CA TYR A 28 -6.05 6.63 -6.64
C TYR A 28 -7.30 5.81 -6.23
N LEU A 29 -8.37 5.78 -7.03
CA LEU A 29 -9.56 4.96 -6.75
C LEU A 29 -9.31 3.47 -6.98
N ARG A 30 -8.42 3.14 -7.92
CA ARG A 30 -7.96 1.77 -8.14
C ARG A 30 -7.03 1.32 -7.02
N LEU A 31 -6.22 2.22 -6.45
CA LEU A 31 -5.35 1.92 -5.32
C LEU A 31 -6.10 1.83 -3.98
N LEU A 32 -7.12 2.66 -3.79
CA LEU A 32 -7.96 2.66 -2.59
C LEU A 32 -8.50 1.25 -2.31
N ASN A 33 -8.34 0.77 -1.08
CA ASN A 33 -8.70 -0.58 -0.64
C ASN A 33 -8.15 -1.72 -1.53
N GLY A 34 -7.07 -1.49 -2.29
CA GLY A 34 -6.53 -2.45 -3.25
C GLY A 34 -7.52 -2.81 -4.38
N ASN A 35 -8.45 -1.92 -4.72
CA ASN A 35 -9.55 -2.16 -5.66
C ASN A 35 -9.09 -2.72 -7.01
N PHE A 36 -7.92 -2.31 -7.51
CA PHE A 36 -7.35 -2.76 -8.79
C PHE A 36 -7.32 -4.27 -8.92
N ALA A 37 -7.15 -4.97 -7.80
CA ALA A 37 -6.96 -6.40 -7.78
C ALA A 37 -8.26 -7.20 -8.07
N ARG A 38 -9.43 -6.56 -7.92
CA ARG A 38 -10.77 -7.11 -8.25
C ARG A 38 -11.34 -6.56 -9.56
N LYS A 39 -10.65 -5.63 -10.21
CA LYS A 39 -11.12 -4.97 -11.44
C LYS A 39 -10.54 -5.65 -12.68
N PRO A 40 -11.27 -5.63 -13.81
CA PRO A 40 -10.68 -5.93 -15.11
C PRO A 40 -9.45 -5.06 -15.41
N GLY A 41 -8.57 -5.55 -16.28
CA GLY A 41 -7.36 -4.82 -16.64
C GLY A 41 -6.35 -4.68 -15.49
N ARG A 42 -6.32 -5.63 -14.55
CA ARG A 42 -5.39 -5.60 -13.39
C ARG A 42 -3.94 -5.76 -13.80
N ALA A 43 -3.66 -6.58 -14.82
CA ALA A 43 -2.31 -6.87 -15.26
C ALA A 43 -1.67 -5.65 -15.92
N GLU A 44 -2.41 -4.97 -16.80
CA GLU A 44 -2.01 -3.71 -17.43
C GLU A 44 -1.79 -2.63 -16.39
N PHE A 45 -2.72 -2.49 -15.45
CA PHE A 45 -2.60 -1.49 -14.39
C PHE A 45 -1.36 -1.70 -13.52
N VAL A 46 -1.10 -2.93 -13.09
CA VAL A 46 0.08 -3.24 -12.28
C VAL A 46 1.36 -2.99 -13.10
N ARG A 47 1.36 -3.32 -14.40
CA ARG A 47 2.50 -3.05 -15.29
C ARG A 47 2.79 -1.55 -15.39
N ASP A 48 1.76 -0.74 -15.63
CA ASP A 48 1.86 0.72 -15.69
C ASP A 48 2.29 1.31 -14.35
N LEU A 49 1.71 0.83 -13.24
CA LEU A 49 2.06 1.28 -11.90
C LEU A 49 3.53 0.99 -11.58
N ARG A 50 4.06 -0.17 -11.97
CA ARG A 50 5.48 -0.52 -11.83
C ARG A 50 6.39 0.34 -12.68
N ARG A 51 5.97 0.67 -13.91
CA ARG A 51 6.72 1.60 -14.78
C ARG A 51 6.83 2.95 -14.10
N ASP A 52 5.71 3.49 -13.64
CA ASP A 52 5.66 4.79 -13.00
C ASP A 52 6.45 4.82 -11.68
N ALA A 53 6.45 3.72 -10.90
CA ALA A 53 7.27 3.59 -9.70
C ALA A 53 8.78 3.57 -9.98
N ARG A 54 9.19 3.25 -11.21
CA ARG A 54 10.59 3.38 -11.65
C ARG A 54 10.91 4.77 -12.17
N GLU A 55 9.97 5.42 -12.83
CA GLU A 55 10.16 6.72 -13.47
C GLU A 55 10.09 7.91 -12.51
N ILE A 56 9.22 7.85 -11.51
CA ILE A 56 9.04 8.96 -10.57
C ILE A 56 10.30 9.17 -9.72
N SER A 57 10.71 10.42 -9.56
CA SER A 57 11.84 10.82 -8.72
C SER A 57 11.44 10.96 -7.23
N ASP A 58 12.44 10.97 -6.36
CA ASP A 58 12.24 11.11 -4.92
C ASP A 58 11.70 12.52 -4.55
N ASP A 59 12.09 13.56 -5.29
CA ASP A 59 11.57 14.93 -5.11
C ASP A 59 10.08 15.00 -5.47
N GLU A 60 9.69 14.40 -6.59
CA GLU A 60 8.27 14.33 -7.00
C GLU A 60 7.44 13.52 -6.00
N LEU A 61 7.97 12.41 -5.49
CA LEU A 61 7.32 11.64 -4.42
C LEU A 61 7.10 12.47 -3.16
N THR A 62 8.08 13.29 -2.78
CA THR A 62 7.98 14.19 -1.62
C THR A 62 6.87 15.21 -1.81
N LEU A 63 6.74 15.81 -3.00
CA LEU A 63 5.66 16.76 -3.31
C LEU A 63 4.26 16.13 -3.22
N LEU A 64 4.13 14.84 -3.53
CA LEU A 64 2.86 14.12 -3.42
C LEU A 64 2.40 13.90 -1.95
N PHE A 65 3.24 14.15 -0.95
CA PHE A 65 2.83 14.07 0.45
C PHE A 65 2.13 15.31 1.00
N GLU A 66 2.07 16.43 0.29
CA GLU A 66 1.51 17.68 0.83
C GLU A 66 -0.02 17.84 0.75
N PRO A 67 -0.72 17.51 -0.36
CA PRO A 67 -2.01 18.13 -0.64
C PRO A 67 -3.23 17.50 0.06
N ASN A 68 -3.38 16.17 0.00
CA ASN A 68 -4.47 15.42 0.61
C ASN A 68 -4.19 13.91 0.52
N TRP A 69 -5.15 13.07 0.91
CA TRP A 69 -4.98 11.62 0.94
C TRP A 69 -4.75 10.95 -0.41
N ARG A 70 -5.25 11.48 -1.54
CA ARG A 70 -5.17 10.78 -2.83
C ARG A 70 -3.74 10.73 -3.38
N PRO A 71 -3.00 11.85 -3.40
CA PRO A 71 -1.58 11.82 -3.76
C PRO A 71 -0.74 11.04 -2.75
N ARG A 72 -0.99 11.20 -1.44
CA ARG A 72 -0.30 10.46 -0.37
C ARG A 72 -0.42 8.94 -0.53
N LEU A 73 -1.65 8.45 -0.73
CA LEU A 73 -1.93 7.04 -1.00
C LEU A 73 -1.14 6.56 -2.24
N THR A 74 -1.17 7.35 -3.31
CA THR A 74 -0.50 7.00 -4.57
C THR A 74 1.02 6.94 -4.41
N ALA A 75 1.61 7.96 -3.78
CA ALA A 75 3.04 8.02 -3.49
C ALA A 75 3.50 6.82 -2.67
N ALA A 76 2.74 6.44 -1.64
CA ALA A 76 3.05 5.27 -0.81
C ALA A 76 3.12 3.97 -1.61
N TRP A 77 2.16 3.73 -2.51
CA TRP A 77 2.18 2.58 -3.42
C TRP A 77 3.42 2.60 -4.33
N LEU A 78 3.73 3.75 -4.95
CA LEU A 78 4.90 3.90 -5.82
C LEU A 78 6.22 3.67 -5.05
N ILE A 79 6.34 4.21 -3.84
CA ILE A 79 7.49 4.01 -2.94
C ILE A 79 7.68 2.54 -2.61
N GLY A 80 6.61 1.85 -2.20
CA GLY A 80 6.65 0.43 -1.84
C GLY A 80 7.05 -0.44 -3.03
N ILE A 81 6.45 -0.20 -4.20
CA ILE A 81 6.74 -0.94 -5.44
C ILE A 81 8.17 -0.68 -5.91
N GLY A 82 8.61 0.58 -5.86
CA GLY A 82 9.96 1.02 -6.23
C GLY A 82 11.03 0.68 -5.19
N ARG A 83 10.67 0.03 -4.07
CA ARG A 83 11.59 -0.33 -2.96
C ARG A 83 12.39 0.87 -2.41
N ARG A 84 11.79 2.07 -2.41
CA ARG A 84 12.45 3.32 -2.00
C ARG A 84 12.57 3.44 -0.48
N SER A 85 13.41 2.59 0.12
CA SER A 85 13.50 2.45 1.58
C SER A 85 14.00 3.70 2.34
N ALA A 86 14.54 4.70 1.63
CA ALA A 86 14.85 6.02 2.19
C ALA A 86 13.60 6.73 2.76
N PHE A 87 12.40 6.45 2.21
CA PHE A 87 11.14 7.00 2.70
C PHE A 87 10.58 6.27 3.93
N ARG A 88 11.22 5.20 4.42
CA ARG A 88 10.69 4.39 5.53
C ARG A 88 10.32 5.22 6.75
N ALA A 89 11.23 6.07 7.22
CA ALA A 89 10.99 6.92 8.39
C ALA A 89 9.79 7.85 8.13
N ARG A 90 9.74 8.48 6.96
CA ARG A 90 8.64 9.37 6.56
C ARG A 90 7.29 8.66 6.50
N LEU A 91 7.25 7.42 5.98
CA LEU A 91 6.03 6.61 5.96
C LEU A 91 5.56 6.26 7.38
N GLY A 92 6.50 5.93 8.27
CA GLY A 92 6.22 5.68 9.68
C GLY A 92 5.64 6.90 10.39
N GLU A 93 6.27 8.06 10.24
CA GLU A 93 5.78 9.34 10.79
C GLU A 93 4.36 9.67 10.30
N LEU A 94 4.11 9.56 9.00
CA LEU A 94 2.82 9.87 8.40
C LEU A 94 1.73 8.87 8.84
N LEU A 95 2.08 7.59 8.98
CA LEU A 95 1.18 6.56 9.51
C LEU A 95 0.83 6.86 10.96
N LEU A 96 1.84 7.12 11.79
CA LEU A 96 1.67 7.41 13.21
C LEU A 96 0.92 8.72 13.47
N GLY A 97 1.03 9.71 12.57
CA GLY A 97 0.27 10.95 12.65
C GLY A 97 -1.22 10.79 12.35
N SER A 98 -1.59 9.84 11.48
CA SER A 98 -3.00 9.57 11.07
C SER A 98 -3.80 10.82 10.66
N GLU A 99 -3.15 11.83 10.10
CA GLU A 99 -3.74 13.15 9.87
C GLU A 99 -4.75 13.20 8.70
N VAL A 100 -4.72 12.19 7.82
CA VAL A 100 -5.54 12.14 6.61
C VAL A 100 -6.17 10.76 6.44
N CYS A 101 -7.45 10.72 6.07
CA CYS A 101 -8.16 9.47 5.87
C CYS A 101 -7.57 8.65 4.70
N PHE A 102 -7.66 7.32 4.75
CA PHE A 102 -7.29 6.38 3.69
C PHE A 102 -5.82 6.31 3.27
N ALA A 103 -4.98 7.30 3.59
CA ALA A 103 -3.57 7.27 3.19
C ALA A 103 -2.77 6.18 3.92
N GLY A 104 -3.14 5.86 5.17
CA GLY A 104 -2.48 4.83 5.98
C GLY A 104 -2.52 3.46 5.33
N GLN A 105 -3.54 3.14 4.54
CA GLN A 105 -3.59 1.92 3.72
C GLN A 105 -2.34 1.78 2.84
N GLY A 106 -1.95 2.86 2.16
CA GLY A 106 -0.78 2.88 1.30
C GLY A 106 0.52 2.74 2.08
N TYR A 107 0.62 3.41 3.23
CA TYR A 107 1.81 3.34 4.09
C TYR A 107 2.02 1.92 4.62
N CYS A 108 0.97 1.27 5.12
CA CYS A 108 1.00 -0.11 5.58
C CYS A 108 1.48 -1.07 4.47
N ILE A 109 0.93 -0.94 3.26
CA ILE A 109 1.37 -1.75 2.12
C ILE A 109 2.82 -1.46 1.70
N ALA A 110 3.26 -0.20 1.75
CA ALA A 110 4.64 0.16 1.42
C ALA A 110 5.65 -0.49 2.40
N LEU A 111 5.33 -0.45 3.70
CA LEU A 111 6.11 -1.11 4.75
C LEU A 111 6.10 -2.64 4.59
N ALA A 112 4.93 -3.24 4.34
CA ALA A 112 4.81 -4.67 4.04
C ALA A 112 5.66 -5.08 2.84
N LEU A 113 5.68 -4.25 1.79
CA LEU A 113 6.52 -4.45 0.63
C LEU A 113 8.01 -4.44 1.04
N PHE A 114 8.48 -3.43 1.77
CA PHE A 114 9.89 -3.38 2.21
C PHE A 114 10.33 -4.64 2.96
N GLY A 115 9.50 -5.19 3.84
CA GLY A 115 9.64 -6.57 4.27
C GLY A 115 10.68 -6.85 5.35
N THR A 116 11.07 -5.85 6.15
CA THR A 116 12.12 -5.96 7.18
C THR A 116 11.55 -5.84 8.60
N ASP A 117 12.32 -6.25 9.59
CA ASP A 117 11.98 -6.07 11.01
C ASP A 117 11.69 -4.58 11.36
N LYS A 118 12.44 -3.64 10.77
CA LYS A 118 12.23 -2.20 10.95
C LYS A 118 10.87 -1.72 10.43
N ASP A 119 10.33 -2.38 9.41
CA ASP A 119 9.02 -2.04 8.86
C ASP A 119 7.90 -2.55 9.78
N ALA A 120 8.11 -3.72 10.39
CA ALA A 120 7.21 -4.28 11.38
C ALA A 120 7.17 -3.43 12.66
N ASP A 121 8.31 -2.91 13.11
CA ASP A 121 8.38 -2.06 14.30
C ASP A 121 7.52 -0.78 14.17
N LEU A 122 7.48 -0.17 12.98
CA LEU A 122 6.61 0.97 12.69
C LEU A 122 5.12 0.63 12.74
N LEU A 123 4.74 -0.58 12.28
CA LEU A 123 3.37 -1.07 12.36
C LEU A 123 2.97 -1.38 13.81
N VAL A 124 3.89 -1.94 14.59
CA VAL A 124 3.70 -2.19 16.04
C VAL A 124 3.47 -0.88 16.78
N GLU A 125 4.29 0.14 16.53
CA GLU A 125 4.15 1.46 17.17
C GLU A 125 2.78 2.08 16.87
N TYR A 126 2.36 2.03 15.61
CA TYR A 126 1.04 2.52 15.19
C TYR A 126 -0.10 1.74 15.88
N LEU A 127 -0.02 0.41 15.90
CA LEU A 127 -1.06 -0.44 16.51
C LEU A 127 -1.15 -0.25 18.02
N ASP A 128 -0.02 -0.18 18.74
CA ASP A 128 -0.03 0.08 20.18
C ASP A 128 -0.69 1.43 20.51
N ARG A 129 -0.44 2.46 19.70
CA ARG A 129 -1.06 3.78 19.90
C ARG A 129 -2.57 3.78 19.63
N TYR A 130 -3.00 3.20 18.50
CA TYR A 130 -4.36 3.40 18.01
C TYR A 130 -5.33 2.27 18.33
N LEU A 131 -4.88 1.10 18.78
CA LEU A 131 -5.79 0.09 19.35
C LEU A 131 -6.28 0.48 20.74
N ARG A 132 -5.49 1.25 21.50
CA ARG A 132 -5.88 1.82 22.81
C ARG A 132 -6.95 2.92 22.72
N ARG A 133 -7.33 3.32 21.50
CA ARG A 133 -8.24 4.43 21.20
C ARG A 133 -9.41 3.92 20.36
N PRO A 134 -10.40 3.23 20.97
CA PRO A 134 -11.52 2.61 20.24
C PRO A 134 -12.39 3.60 19.47
N GLU A 135 -12.34 4.89 19.83
CA GLU A 135 -12.97 6.01 19.14
C GLU A 135 -12.27 6.37 17.81
N CYS A 136 -10.98 6.04 17.67
CA CYS A 136 -10.22 6.26 16.44
C CYS A 136 -10.37 5.04 15.52
N ARG A 137 -11.16 5.17 14.45
CA ARG A 137 -11.32 4.13 13.41
C ARG A 137 -10.59 4.54 12.13
N TYR A 138 -9.29 4.29 12.11
CA TYR A 138 -8.40 4.63 11.00
C TYR A 138 -8.00 3.35 10.23
N ASP A 139 -6.70 3.16 10.00
CA ASP A 139 -6.14 2.11 9.17
C ASP A 139 -5.63 0.89 10.00
N GLN A 140 -6.12 0.68 11.23
CA GLN A 140 -5.70 -0.45 12.09
C GLN A 140 -5.87 -1.82 11.43
N TYR A 141 -6.90 -2.03 10.62
CA TYR A 141 -7.06 -3.27 9.85
C TYR A 141 -5.93 -3.49 8.84
N TRP A 142 -5.45 -2.42 8.19
CA TRP A 142 -4.35 -2.48 7.25
C TRP A 142 -3.01 -2.68 7.96
N ALA A 143 -2.81 -2.01 9.10
CA ALA A 143 -1.61 -2.18 9.91
C ALA A 143 -1.50 -3.61 10.48
N MET A 144 -2.60 -4.15 11.01
CA MET A 144 -2.66 -5.52 11.52
C MET A 144 -2.42 -6.55 10.42
N GLY A 145 -3.11 -6.42 9.28
CA GLY A 145 -2.88 -7.32 8.13
C GLY A 145 -1.43 -7.27 7.62
N SER A 146 -0.82 -6.09 7.65
CA SER A 146 0.58 -5.90 7.22
C SER A 146 1.57 -6.48 8.22
N LEU A 147 1.32 -6.33 9.53
CA LEU A 147 2.17 -6.89 10.57
C LEU A 147 2.15 -8.42 10.53
N LEU A 148 0.97 -9.03 10.40
CA LEU A 148 0.81 -10.48 10.26
C LEU A 148 1.54 -11.02 9.02
N TYR A 149 1.47 -10.30 7.91
CA TYR A 149 2.21 -10.67 6.70
C TYR A 149 3.73 -10.60 6.91
N LEU A 150 4.21 -9.59 7.64
CA LEU A 150 5.64 -9.45 7.96
C LEU A 150 6.12 -10.49 8.98
N ASP A 151 5.31 -10.82 9.97
CA ASP A 151 5.61 -11.85 10.96
C ASP A 151 5.83 -13.21 10.28
N ASP A 152 4.92 -13.62 9.39
CA ASP A 152 5.08 -14.83 8.55
C ASP A 152 6.36 -14.79 7.71
N LYS A 153 6.64 -13.64 7.07
CA LYS A 153 7.79 -13.47 6.17
C LYS A 153 9.13 -13.47 6.91
N THR A 154 9.14 -13.01 8.16
CA THR A 154 10.36 -12.85 8.97
C THR A 154 10.54 -13.95 10.02
N GLY A 155 9.57 -14.86 10.16
CA GLY A 155 9.58 -15.91 11.19
C GLY A 155 9.44 -15.34 12.60
N ARG A 156 8.66 -14.27 12.74
CA ARG A 156 8.42 -13.56 14.00
C ARG A 156 6.94 -13.66 14.36
N ASP A 157 6.58 -13.20 15.55
CA ASP A 157 5.19 -13.23 16.04
C ASP A 157 4.91 -11.99 16.90
N ARG A 158 5.07 -10.80 16.31
CA ARG A 158 4.83 -9.52 16.99
C ARG A 158 3.35 -9.25 17.16
N ALA A 159 2.52 -9.68 16.21
CA ALA A 159 1.08 -9.51 16.26
C ALA A 159 0.42 -10.22 17.45
N ALA A 160 1.01 -11.33 17.94
CA ALA A 160 0.48 -12.06 19.10
C ALA A 160 0.22 -11.18 20.33
N ALA A 161 1.06 -10.16 20.57
CA ALA A 161 0.88 -9.25 21.71
C ALA A 161 -0.45 -8.46 21.65
N PHE A 162 -0.96 -8.20 20.45
CA PHE A 162 -2.23 -7.49 20.24
C PHE A 162 -3.43 -8.43 20.21
N LEU A 163 -3.21 -9.69 19.84
CA LEU A 163 -4.23 -10.72 19.57
C LEU A 163 -4.50 -11.66 20.75
N VAL A 164 -3.93 -11.39 21.92
CA VAL A 164 -4.29 -12.10 23.16
C VAL A 164 -5.80 -11.98 23.38
N PRO A 165 -6.52 -13.05 23.78
CA PRO A 165 -7.95 -12.97 24.07
C PRO A 165 -8.28 -11.85 25.06
N GLY A 166 -9.24 -10.99 24.70
CA GLY A 166 -9.59 -9.80 25.48
C GLY A 166 -8.54 -8.69 25.46
N GLY A 167 -7.53 -8.80 24.59
CA GLY A 167 -6.44 -7.85 24.41
C GLY A 167 -6.83 -6.62 23.57
N LEU A 168 -5.83 -5.86 23.16
CA LEU A 168 -6.04 -4.57 22.47
C LEU A 168 -6.82 -4.73 21.16
N TRP A 169 -6.60 -5.80 20.40
CA TRP A 169 -7.36 -6.05 19.18
C TRP A 169 -8.83 -6.27 19.47
N ASP A 170 -9.16 -7.22 20.36
CA ASP A 170 -10.54 -7.57 20.71
C ASP A 170 -11.30 -6.36 21.28
N GLN A 171 -10.67 -5.63 22.19
CA GLN A 171 -11.22 -4.41 22.79
C GLN A 171 -11.52 -3.34 21.73
N TRP A 172 -10.59 -3.16 20.78
CA TRP A 172 -10.78 -2.21 19.70
C TRP A 172 -11.87 -2.69 18.74
N THR A 173 -11.88 -3.95 18.29
CA THR A 173 -12.91 -4.45 17.37
C THR A 173 -14.32 -4.49 17.98
N ASN A 174 -14.40 -4.61 19.31
CA ASN A 174 -15.65 -4.80 20.04
C ASN A 174 -16.48 -5.95 19.40
N GLU A 175 -17.76 -5.74 19.10
CA GLU A 175 -18.64 -6.74 18.50
C GLU A 175 -18.28 -7.10 17.03
N TYR A 176 -17.43 -6.32 16.37
CA TYR A 176 -17.06 -6.54 14.97
C TYR A 176 -15.56 -6.86 14.82
N ALA A 177 -15.20 -8.11 15.11
CA ALA A 177 -13.87 -8.63 14.82
C ALA A 177 -13.82 -9.21 13.40
N PRO A 178 -13.07 -8.63 12.45
CA PRO A 178 -12.88 -9.28 11.16
C PRO A 178 -11.99 -10.51 11.31
N ASP A 179 -12.10 -11.42 10.34
CA ASP A 179 -11.16 -12.54 10.19
C ASP A 179 -9.72 -12.01 10.01
N ILE A 180 -8.91 -12.19 11.06
CA ILE A 180 -7.49 -11.84 11.09
C ILE A 180 -6.71 -12.49 9.93
N ALA A 181 -7.01 -13.75 9.62
CA ALA A 181 -6.36 -14.45 8.53
C ALA A 181 -6.76 -13.85 7.17
N LYS A 182 -7.95 -13.26 7.04
CA LYS A 182 -8.37 -12.52 5.84
C LYS A 182 -7.58 -11.22 5.68
N LEU A 183 -7.28 -10.51 6.77
CA LEU A 183 -6.45 -9.30 6.72
C LEU A 183 -5.05 -9.61 6.18
N ARG A 184 -4.41 -10.65 6.73
CA ARG A 184 -3.10 -11.14 6.27
C ARG A 184 -3.12 -11.52 4.79
N ARG A 185 -4.07 -12.38 4.39
CA ARG A 185 -4.22 -12.85 2.99
C ARG A 185 -4.45 -11.70 2.02
N GLU A 186 -5.16 -10.65 2.42
CA GLU A 186 -5.39 -9.50 1.55
C GLU A 186 -4.08 -8.74 1.31
N VAL A 187 -3.28 -8.49 2.34
CA VAL A 187 -1.96 -7.83 2.19
C VAL A 187 -1.00 -8.71 1.37
N GLU A 188 -0.94 -10.01 1.66
CA GLU A 188 -0.14 -10.99 0.92
C GLU A 188 -0.50 -10.95 -0.57
N ARG A 189 -1.79 -11.01 -0.90
CA ARG A 189 -2.30 -10.97 -2.27
C ARG A 189 -1.91 -9.68 -2.99
N LEU A 190 -2.04 -8.53 -2.33
CA LEU A 190 -1.68 -7.24 -2.90
C LEU A 190 -0.17 -7.12 -3.12
N CYS A 191 0.63 -7.52 -2.14
CA CYS A 191 2.09 -7.55 -2.24
C CYS A 191 2.56 -8.50 -3.35
N GLY A 192 1.98 -9.68 -3.47
CA GLY A 192 2.29 -10.63 -4.55
C GLY A 192 1.94 -10.08 -5.94
N LEU A 193 0.78 -9.43 -6.06
CA LEU A 193 0.35 -8.83 -7.33
C LEU A 193 1.29 -7.73 -7.81
N VAL A 194 1.84 -6.91 -6.92
CA VAL A 194 2.70 -5.76 -7.29
C VAL A 194 4.20 -6.05 -7.16
N GLY A 195 4.60 -7.06 -6.38
CA GLY A 195 5.99 -7.44 -6.14
C GLY A 195 6.62 -8.41 -7.15
N ALA A 196 5.83 -9.22 -7.87
CA ALA A 196 6.37 -10.13 -8.89
C ALA A 196 6.87 -9.36 -10.14
N PRO A 197 7.97 -9.73 -10.81
CA PRO A 197 8.21 -9.24 -12.16
C PRO A 197 7.04 -9.66 -13.08
N PRO A 198 6.69 -8.89 -14.13
CA PRO A 198 5.73 -9.39 -15.13
C PRO A 198 6.27 -10.70 -15.68
N ALA A 199 5.44 -11.76 -15.72
CA ALA A 199 5.80 -12.97 -16.43
C ALA A 199 6.14 -12.58 -17.87
N GLU A 200 7.40 -12.75 -18.26
CA GLU A 200 7.82 -12.52 -19.64
C GLU A 200 6.98 -13.44 -20.52
N GLY A 201 6.35 -12.84 -21.53
CA GLY A 201 5.48 -13.55 -22.44
C GLY A 201 6.23 -14.71 -23.07
N GLY A 202 5.68 -15.92 -22.94
CA GLY A 202 6.15 -17.07 -23.68
C GLY A 202 6.18 -16.72 -25.16
N SER A 203 7.39 -16.62 -25.71
CA SER A 203 7.57 -16.56 -27.15
C SER A 203 7.11 -17.91 -27.69
N VAL A 204 6.07 -17.89 -28.51
CA VAL A 204 5.68 -19.03 -29.32
C VAL A 204 6.78 -19.18 -30.38
N GLU A 205 7.66 -20.18 -30.21
CA GLU A 205 8.50 -20.66 -31.29
C GLU A 205 7.60 -21.25 -32.37
N ILE A 206 7.43 -20.51 -33.46
CA ILE A 206 6.87 -21.05 -34.70
C ILE A 206 8.00 -21.82 -35.36
N THR A 207 8.08 -23.12 -35.10
CA THR A 207 9.00 -24.02 -35.80
C THR A 207 8.58 -24.08 -37.27
N LYS A 208 9.36 -23.39 -38.12
CA LYS A 208 9.29 -23.49 -39.57
C LYS A 208 9.91 -24.81 -39.98
N LEU A 209 9.10 -25.86 -40.13
CA LEU A 209 9.51 -27.08 -40.83
C LEU A 209 9.31 -26.88 -42.32
N GLY A 210 10.41 -26.56 -43.01
CA GLY A 210 10.55 -26.72 -44.44
C GLY A 210 11.62 -27.78 -44.71
N SER A 211 11.20 -28.92 -45.26
CA SER A 211 11.88 -29.75 -46.25
C SER A 211 10.89 -30.79 -46.74
#